data_AF-A0A349F9T4-F1
#
_entry.id   AF-A0A349F9T4-F1
#
_cell.length_a   1.000
_cell.length_b   1.000
_cell.length_c   1.000
_cell.angle_alpha   90.00
_cell.angle_beta   90.00
_cell.angle_gamma   90.00
#
_symmetry.space_group_name_H-M   'P 1'
#
loop_
_entity.id
_entity.type
_entity.pdbx_description
1 polymer ?
#
loop_
_entity_poly.entity_id
_entity_poly.type
_entity_poly.pdbx_seq_one_letter_code
_entity_poly.pdbx_strand_id
1 'polypeptide(L)'
;MENNNEQATLRQDIYLLLASLFRQPPSQELVAFLAELEIETSESAMQKAWFALQQAAQNSDREALEDEYQNLFIGIGRGEAVLFGSWHMTGSLMEKPL
;
A
#
# COMPACT_ATOMS: atom_id res chain seq x y z
N MET A 1 3.14 -9.60 29.11
CA MET A 1 2.27 -8.49 28.69
C MET A 1 2.98 -7.61 27.65
N GLU A 2 4.32 -7.48 27.66
CA GLU A 2 5.14 -6.88 26.57
C GLU A 2 4.81 -7.40 25.15
N ASN A 3 4.79 -8.72 24.95
CA ASN A 3 4.71 -9.35 23.63
C ASN A 3 3.46 -8.94 22.82
N ASN A 4 2.33 -8.67 23.48
CA ASN A 4 1.10 -8.24 22.80
C ASN A 4 1.18 -6.79 22.34
N ASN A 5 1.95 -5.96 23.04
CA ASN A 5 2.10 -4.55 22.70
C ASN A 5 3.02 -4.39 21.49
N GLU A 6 4.12 -5.15 21.43
CA GLU A 6 5.02 -5.18 20.27
C GLU A 6 4.31 -5.66 19.00
N GLN A 7 3.48 -6.69 19.11
CA GLN A 7 2.65 -7.19 17.99
C GLN A 7 1.58 -6.16 17.55
N ALA A 8 1.04 -5.38 18.48
CA ALA A 8 0.09 -4.31 18.17
C ALA A 8 0.78 -3.14 17.44
N THR A 9 1.95 -2.73 17.89
CA THR A 9 2.77 -1.70 17.24
C THR A 9 3.15 -2.10 15.82
N LEU A 10 3.68 -3.32 15.63
CA LEU A 10 4.06 -3.79 14.29
C LEU A 10 2.86 -3.79 13.32
N ARG A 11 1.70 -4.23 13.79
CA ARG A 11 0.48 -4.21 12.99
C ARG A 11 0.07 -2.80 12.61
N GLN A 12 0.16 -1.86 13.54
CA GLN A 12 -0.15 -0.45 13.30
C GLN A 12 0.78 0.13 12.23
N ASP A 13 2.08 -0.15 12.32
CA ASP A 13 3.07 0.33 11.36
C ASP A 13 2.83 -0.22 9.96
N ILE A 14 2.49 -1.51 9.85
CA ILE A 14 2.11 -2.12 8.56
C ILE A 14 0.86 -1.46 7.98
N TYR A 15 -0.18 -1.23 8.79
CA TYR A 15 -1.38 -0.55 8.31
C TYR A 15 -1.10 0.90 7.90
N LEU A 16 -0.22 1.59 8.62
CA LEU A 16 0.18 2.95 8.26
C LEU A 16 0.95 2.98 6.93
N LEU A 17 1.84 2.01 6.71
CA LEU A 17 2.55 1.85 5.45
C LEU A 17 1.57 1.64 4.28
N LEU A 18 0.66 0.67 4.42
CA LEU A 18 -0.35 0.38 3.40
C LEU A 18 -1.26 1.60 3.16
N ALA A 19 -1.74 2.25 4.22
CA ALA A 19 -2.56 3.45 4.10
C ALA A 19 -1.84 4.59 3.36
N SER A 20 -0.53 4.75 3.59
CA SER A 20 0.28 5.75 2.89
C SER A 20 0.35 5.45 1.39
N LEU A 21 0.59 4.19 1.01
CA LEU A 21 0.69 3.76 -0.39
C LEU A 21 -0.63 3.90 -1.16
N PHE A 22 -1.78 3.68 -0.50
CA PHE A 22 -3.08 3.84 -1.13
C PHE A 22 -3.60 5.28 -1.13
N ARG A 23 -3.01 6.19 -0.37
CA ARG A 23 -3.53 7.56 -0.23
C ARG A 23 -2.92 8.54 -1.24
N GLN A 24 -1.71 8.29 -1.70
CA GLN A 24 -0.99 9.13 -2.64
C GLN A 24 0.13 8.34 -3.33
N PRO A 25 0.67 8.83 -4.48
CA PRO A 25 1.88 8.25 -5.05
C PRO A 25 3.00 8.22 -3.99
N PRO A 26 3.76 7.11 -3.88
CA PRO A 26 4.80 6.99 -2.87
C PRO A 26 5.91 8.03 -3.11
N SER A 27 6.41 8.64 -2.03
CA SER A 27 7.54 9.57 -2.13
C SER A 27 8.84 8.83 -2.43
N GLN A 28 9.86 9.56 -2.90
CA GLN A 28 11.17 8.96 -3.18
C GLN A 28 11.78 8.31 -1.92
N GLU A 29 11.60 8.92 -0.76
CA GLU A 29 12.08 8.40 0.53
C GLU A 29 11.37 7.10 0.88
N LEU A 30 10.06 7.01 0.62
CA LEU A 30 9.29 5.79 0.86
C LEU A 30 9.71 4.66 -0.09
N VAL A 31 9.93 4.98 -1.37
CA VAL A 31 10.44 3.99 -2.35
C VAL A 31 11.82 3.49 -1.95
N ALA A 32 12.73 4.39 -1.55
CA ALA A 32 14.07 4.02 -1.08
C ALA A 32 14.00 3.10 0.16
N PHE A 33 13.16 3.46 1.15
CA PHE A 33 12.91 2.61 2.31
C PHE A 33 12.39 1.22 1.92
N LEU A 34 11.44 1.14 0.98
CA LEU A 34 10.89 -0.13 0.51
C LEU A 34 11.93 -0.98 -0.25
N ALA A 35 12.80 -0.34 -1.02
CA ALA A 35 13.87 -1.01 -1.76
C ALA A 35 14.93 -1.65 -0.85
N GLU A 36 15.08 -1.13 0.36
CA GLU A 36 16.08 -1.57 1.37
C GLU A 36 15.47 -2.40 2.51
N LEU A 37 14.20 -2.82 2.40
CA LEU A 37 13.54 -3.61 3.43
C LEU A 37 14.34 -4.85 3.83
N GLU A 38 14.56 -5.01 5.13
CA GLU A 38 15.06 -6.25 5.70
C GLU A 38 13.88 -7.22 5.88
N ILE A 39 13.91 -8.32 5.13
CA ILE A 39 12.82 -9.31 5.10
C ILE A 39 13.28 -10.57 5.83
N GLU A 40 12.40 -11.12 6.66
CA GLU A 40 12.64 -12.37 7.37
C GLU A 40 13.02 -13.52 6.42
N THR A 41 13.87 -14.43 6.89
CA THR A 41 14.33 -15.57 6.08
C THR A 41 13.35 -16.74 6.05
N SER A 42 12.39 -16.78 6.98
CA SER A 42 11.40 -17.85 7.03
C SER A 42 10.42 -17.75 5.88
N GLU A 43 10.29 -18.83 5.10
CA GLU A 43 9.35 -18.85 3.99
C GLU A 43 7.90 -18.75 4.46
N SER A 44 7.21 -17.71 4.01
CA SER A 44 5.80 -17.48 4.29
C SER A 44 5.14 -16.72 3.12
N ALA A 45 3.80 -16.70 3.08
CA ALA A 45 3.11 -15.88 2.09
C ALA A 45 3.41 -14.39 2.27
N MET A 46 3.56 -13.94 3.53
CA MET A 46 3.90 -12.57 3.89
C MET A 46 5.31 -12.22 3.42
N GLN A 47 6.29 -13.11 3.66
CA GLN A 47 7.66 -12.95 3.20
C GLN A 47 7.75 -12.76 1.69
N LYS A 48 7.05 -13.60 0.91
CA LYS A 48 6.99 -13.49 -0.56
C LYS A 48 6.39 -12.16 -1.01
N ALA A 49 5.35 -11.68 -0.32
CA ALA A 49 4.75 -10.38 -0.61
C ALA A 49 5.71 -9.22 -0.34
N TRP A 50 6.47 -9.26 0.76
CA TRP A 50 7.51 -8.26 1.03
C TRP A 50 8.63 -8.27 -0.01
N PHE A 51 9.08 -9.45 -0.46
CA PHE A 51 10.08 -9.54 -1.53
C PHE A 51 9.57 -8.99 -2.86
N ALA A 52 8.30 -9.23 -3.19
CA ALA A 52 7.69 -8.65 -4.38
C ALA A 52 7.62 -7.11 -4.27
N LEU A 53 7.25 -6.58 -3.10
CA LEU A 53 7.20 -5.14 -2.86
C LEU A 53 8.60 -4.50 -2.94
N GLN A 54 9.61 -5.11 -2.33
CA GLN A 54 10.99 -4.65 -2.39
C GLN A 54 11.51 -4.62 -3.83
N GLN A 55 11.28 -5.69 -4.60
CA GLN A 55 11.68 -5.73 -6.01
C GLN A 55 10.93 -4.71 -6.86
N ALA A 56 9.63 -4.49 -6.61
CA ALA A 56 8.90 -3.44 -7.29
C ALA A 56 9.53 -2.06 -7.01
N ALA A 57 9.81 -1.75 -5.74
CA ALA A 57 10.46 -0.50 -5.33
C ALA A 57 11.85 -0.31 -5.98
N GLN A 58 12.68 -1.35 -6.03
CA GLN A 58 14.00 -1.31 -6.66
C GLN A 58 13.94 -1.03 -8.18
N ASN A 59 12.87 -1.44 -8.84
CA ASN A 59 12.67 -1.26 -10.27
C ASN A 59 11.70 -0.11 -10.61
N SER A 60 11.33 0.70 -9.61
CA SER A 60 10.39 1.79 -9.79
C SER A 60 11.09 3.08 -10.22
N ASP A 61 10.45 3.81 -11.13
CA ASP A 61 10.77 5.19 -11.43
C ASP A 61 9.69 6.11 -10.85
N ARG A 62 10.08 7.27 -10.32
CA ARG A 62 9.16 8.19 -9.64
C ARG A 62 8.08 8.73 -10.57
N GLU A 63 8.46 9.14 -11.77
CA GLU A 63 7.51 9.73 -12.73
C GLU A 63 6.52 8.65 -13.19
N ALA A 64 7.02 7.44 -13.45
CA ALA A 64 6.18 6.29 -13.77
C ALA A 64 5.18 5.94 -12.65
N LEU A 65 5.59 6.03 -11.37
CA LEU A 65 4.71 5.77 -10.23
C LEU A 65 3.63 6.84 -10.05
N GLU A 66 3.95 8.11 -10.32
CA GLU A 66 2.98 9.21 -10.29
C GLU A 66 1.91 9.00 -11.38
N ASP A 67 2.32 8.63 -12.59
CA ASP A 67 1.42 8.30 -13.70
C ASP A 67 0.59 7.04 -13.42
N GLU A 68 1.21 5.99 -12.88
CA GLU A 68 0.50 4.75 -12.50
C GLU A 68 -0.57 5.04 -11.45
N TYR A 69 -0.24 5.78 -10.38
CA TYR A 69 -1.20 6.14 -9.36
C TYR A 69 -2.38 6.95 -9.92
N GLN A 70 -2.07 7.91 -10.80
CA GLN A 70 -3.07 8.70 -11.50
C GLN A 70 -4.01 7.79 -12.31
N ASN A 71 -3.49 6.85 -13.09
CA ASN A 71 -4.32 5.94 -13.89
C ASN A 71 -5.12 4.95 -13.03
N LEU A 72 -4.48 4.36 -12.02
CA LEU A 72 -5.05 3.28 -11.23
C LEU A 72 -6.19 3.79 -10.33
N PHE A 73 -6.02 4.93 -9.68
CA PHE A 73 -6.93 5.35 -8.61
C PHE A 73 -7.74 6.61 -8.90
N ILE A 74 -7.28 7.46 -9.83
CA ILE A 74 -7.94 8.74 -10.12
C ILE A 74 -8.64 8.66 -11.48
N GLY A 75 -7.88 8.40 -12.53
CA GLY A 75 -8.30 8.32 -13.93
C GLY A 75 -8.93 9.61 -14.44
N ILE A 76 -9.48 9.56 -15.65
CA ILE A 76 -10.39 10.60 -16.16
C ILE A 76 -11.80 10.07 -15.96
N GLY A 77 -12.54 10.66 -15.02
CA GLY A 77 -13.87 10.20 -14.61
C GLY A 77 -13.83 9.06 -13.59
N ARG A 78 -13.03 8.01 -13.82
CA ARG A 78 -12.82 6.91 -12.87
C ARG A 78 -11.48 6.22 -13.09
N GLY A 79 -10.74 5.96 -12.01
CA GLY A 79 -9.56 5.08 -12.03
C GLY A 79 -9.93 3.62 -12.29
N GLU A 80 -8.93 2.83 -12.69
CA GLU A 80 -9.07 1.39 -12.90
C GLU A 80 -9.59 0.67 -11.64
N ALA A 81 -9.13 1.11 -10.47
CA ALA A 81 -9.52 0.64 -9.15
C ALA A 81 -10.15 1.77 -8.30
N VAL A 82 -11.23 1.45 -7.58
CA VAL A 82 -11.92 2.41 -6.70
C VAL A 82 -11.56 2.13 -5.23
N LEU A 83 -10.95 3.12 -4.58
CA LEU A 83 -10.45 3.04 -3.19
C LEU A 83 -11.51 3.32 -2.11
N PHE A 84 -12.78 3.14 -2.43
CA PHE A 84 -13.88 3.34 -1.49
C PHE A 84 -14.62 2.04 -1.23
N GLY A 85 -14.70 1.63 0.04
CA GLY A 85 -15.40 0.40 0.43
C GLY A 85 -16.87 0.39 0.01
N SER A 86 -17.55 1.55 0.10
CA SER A 86 -18.95 1.69 -0.32
C SER A 86 -19.16 1.30 -1.79
N TRP A 87 -18.22 1.62 -2.68
CA TRP A 87 -18.31 1.22 -4.08
C TRP A 87 -18.41 -0.30 -4.26
N HIS A 88 -17.62 -1.07 -3.51
CA HIS A 88 -17.62 -2.53 -3.60
C HIS A 88 -18.80 -3.17 -2.85
N MET A 89 -19.40 -2.46 -1.91
CA MET A 89 -20.54 -2.95 -1.12
C MET A 89 -21.89 -2.63 -1.78
N THR A 90 -22.04 -1.44 -2.36
CA THR A 90 -23.32 -0.92 -2.85
C THR A 90 -23.31 -0.49 -4.32
N GLY A 91 -22.14 -0.44 -4.97
CA GLY A 91 -22.00 0.05 -6.34
C GLY A 91 -22.07 1.58 -6.47
N SER A 92 -21.98 2.30 -5.35
CA SER A 92 -22.14 3.75 -5.28
C SER A 92 -21.11 4.37 -4.32
N LEU A 93 -20.61 5.56 -4.64
CA LEU A 93 -19.70 6.30 -3.77
C LEU A 93 -20.48 6.99 -2.65
N MET A 94 -19.92 6.95 -1.43
CA MET A 94 -20.42 7.70 -0.25
C MET A 94 -21.89 7.41 0.13
N GLU A 95 -22.44 6.25 -0.22
CA GLU A 95 -23.78 5.87 0.26
C GLU A 95 -23.74 5.29 1.67
N LYS A 96 -24.53 5.92 2.54
CA LYS A 96 -24.71 5.75 3.98
C LYS A 96 -23.48 6.09 4.84
N PRO A 97 -23.65 6.89 5.92
CA PRO A 97 -22.60 7.08 6.90
C PRO A 97 -22.33 5.75 7.62
N LEU A 98 -21.05 5.48 7.87
CA LEU A 98 -20.60 4.42 8.80
C LEU A 98 -21.02 4.75 10.23
#